data_AF-A0A517N314-F1
#
_entry.id   AF-A0A517N314-F1
#
_cell.length_a   1.000
_cell.length_b   1.000
_cell.length_c   1.000
_cell.angle_alpha   90.00
_cell.angle_beta   90.00
_cell.angle_gamma   90.00
#
_symmetry.space_group_name_H-M   'P 1'
#
loop_
_entity.id
_entity.type
_entity.pdbx_description
1 polymer ?
#
loop_
_entity_poly.entity_id
_entity_poly.type
_entity_poly.pdbx_seq_one_letter_code
_entity_poly.pdbx_strand_id
1 'polypeptide(L)'
;MNHLHSIICLLVIAGLLPTVHASDDIDEAPIYYSTAEVNDGVTQLQAKLDAGKVKLSWDKRWGWLPAVLKQLEISQESQLLVFSKTSLQVHQISPHTPRALYYNDDAYIGYVPQGDILEVSVVDPVQGAMFYSLEQREVERPKFVRDKGTCLACHHNDRTRDVPGYLVRSVFPDRRGHALLSLGSETTDHRTPFDERFGGWYVTGTHGEMRHRGNAILKDEQDKINTEENANLLTIEKRIRNGAYLTPHSDIVSLMLLEHQSQMHNAITNASYEAREAAHYDTVWNEILKKPSGYQHEVSQRRLNRAAEELLACLLYSGEFQLKSPVKGTSNFVTEFTKLGPRDSKGRSLRDFDLQTRLFKYPCSYLIYSESFAALPSSIRAIIDTRLEAILTGEDTSEAFSHLSEKDRDVIREILSETLARG
;
A
#
# COMPACT_ATOMS: atom_id res chain seq x y z
N MET A 1 77.55 -16.71 25.10
CA MET A 1 76.64 -16.12 26.09
C MET A 1 75.98 -14.91 25.47
N ASN A 2 74.71 -15.04 25.10
CA ASN A 2 73.65 -14.03 25.05
C ASN A 2 72.53 -14.58 24.16
N HIS A 3 71.55 -15.20 24.82
CA HIS A 3 70.31 -15.68 24.23
C HIS A 3 69.38 -14.49 24.00
N LEU A 4 68.95 -14.27 22.75
CA LEU A 4 67.83 -13.39 22.44
C LEU A 4 66.66 -14.26 21.95
N HIS A 5 65.61 -14.28 22.75
CA HIS A 5 64.35 -14.96 22.48
C HIS A 5 63.62 -14.26 21.32
N SER A 6 63.22 -14.98 20.28
CA SER A 6 62.21 -14.52 19.33
C SER A 6 60.93 -15.33 19.53
N ILE A 7 59.92 -14.62 20.03
CA ILE A 7 58.54 -15.05 20.21
C ILE A 7 57.90 -15.10 18.82
N ILE A 8 57.43 -16.29 18.43
CA ILE A 8 56.62 -16.48 17.22
C ILE A 8 55.18 -16.09 17.58
N CYS A 9 54.77 -14.90 17.14
CA CYS A 9 53.36 -14.51 17.15
C CYS A 9 52.62 -15.24 16.03
N LEU A 10 51.79 -16.21 16.40
CA LEU A 10 50.80 -16.83 15.52
C LEU A 10 49.67 -15.81 15.27
N LEU A 11 49.68 -15.15 14.12
CA LEU A 11 48.56 -14.34 13.64
C LEU A 11 47.47 -15.28 13.11
N VAL A 12 46.43 -15.51 13.92
CA VAL A 12 45.18 -16.13 13.47
C VAL A 12 44.45 -15.09 12.62
N ILE A 13 44.55 -15.24 11.28
CA ILE A 13 43.71 -14.51 10.35
C ILE A 13 42.32 -15.13 10.43
N ALA A 14 41.46 -14.57 11.29
CA ALA A 14 40.03 -14.83 11.24
C ALA A 14 39.51 -14.26 9.92
N GLY A 15 39.17 -15.13 8.98
CA GLY A 15 38.56 -14.75 7.71
C GLY A 15 37.23 -14.04 7.98
N LEU A 16 37.23 -12.73 7.75
CA LEU A 16 36.00 -11.98 7.52
C LEU A 16 35.40 -12.50 6.22
N LEU A 17 34.42 -13.40 6.33
CA LEU A 17 33.51 -13.66 5.22
C LEU A 17 32.81 -12.34 4.91
N PRO A 18 32.88 -11.81 3.68
CA PRO A 18 32.06 -10.68 3.31
C PRO A 18 30.60 -11.12 3.42
N THR A 19 29.83 -10.44 4.26
CA THR A 19 28.39 -10.43 4.14
C THR A 19 28.08 -9.79 2.79
N VAL A 20 27.86 -10.61 1.78
CA VAL A 20 27.33 -10.17 0.50
C VAL A 20 25.91 -9.69 0.80
N HIS A 21 25.75 -8.37 0.93
CA HIS A 21 24.44 -7.76 0.75
C HIS A 21 23.99 -8.17 -0.65
N ALA A 22 22.83 -8.85 -0.72
CA ALA A 22 22.11 -8.96 -1.98
C ALA A 22 21.97 -7.53 -2.54
N SER A 23 22.04 -7.38 -3.87
CA SER A 23 21.91 -6.09 -4.52
C SER A 23 20.65 -5.39 -4.02
N ASP A 24 20.79 -4.38 -3.16
CA ASP A 24 19.69 -3.47 -2.75
C ASP A 24 19.25 -2.57 -3.93
N ASP A 25 19.89 -2.73 -5.10
CA ASP A 25 19.54 -2.04 -6.32
C ASP A 25 18.46 -2.80 -7.10
N ILE A 26 17.24 -2.28 -7.05
CA ILE A 26 16.08 -2.77 -7.80
C ILE A 26 16.23 -2.60 -9.32
N ASP A 27 17.22 -1.84 -9.79
CA ASP A 27 17.52 -1.70 -11.21
C ASP A 27 18.50 -2.76 -11.75
N GLU A 28 19.01 -3.63 -10.88
CA GLU A 28 19.87 -4.76 -11.26
C GLU A 28 19.07 -6.07 -11.44
N ALA A 29 19.78 -7.11 -11.89
CA ALA A 29 19.21 -8.45 -11.96
C ALA A 29 18.71 -8.91 -10.58
N PRO A 30 17.52 -9.52 -10.47
CA PRO A 30 16.61 -9.94 -11.54
C PRO A 30 15.42 -8.98 -11.75
N ILE A 31 15.45 -7.78 -11.18
CA ILE A 31 14.28 -6.89 -11.09
C ILE A 31 14.19 -5.93 -12.27
N TYR A 32 15.27 -5.19 -12.54
CA TYR A 32 15.37 -4.18 -13.61
C TYR A 32 14.25 -3.14 -13.60
N TYR A 33 13.82 -2.70 -12.41
CA TYR A 33 12.59 -1.92 -12.20
C TYR A 33 12.42 -0.80 -13.23
N SER A 34 13.40 0.09 -13.39
CA SER A 34 13.34 1.27 -14.27
C SER A 34 13.27 0.96 -15.76
N THR A 35 13.69 -0.23 -16.20
CA THR A 35 13.83 -0.58 -17.63
C THR A 35 12.93 -1.73 -18.08
N ALA A 36 12.43 -2.53 -17.14
CA ALA A 36 11.51 -3.60 -17.43
C ALA A 36 10.23 -3.05 -18.07
N GLU A 37 9.70 -3.82 -19.02
CA GLU A 37 8.39 -3.57 -19.61
C GLU A 37 7.31 -3.72 -18.53
N VAL A 38 6.34 -2.81 -18.56
CA VAL A 38 5.25 -2.74 -17.58
C VAL A 38 3.91 -2.80 -18.32
N ASN A 39 2.98 -3.58 -17.77
CA ASN A 39 1.66 -3.82 -18.37
C ASN A 39 0.56 -3.44 -17.39
N ASP A 40 0.63 -2.20 -16.89
CA ASP A 40 -0.31 -1.65 -15.93
C ASP A 40 -1.48 -0.90 -16.61
N GLY A 41 -2.47 -0.50 -15.81
CA GLY A 41 -3.66 0.21 -16.29
C GLY A 41 -3.34 1.53 -17.01
N VAL A 42 -2.22 2.19 -16.67
CA VAL A 42 -1.80 3.45 -17.31
C VAL A 42 -1.14 3.18 -18.65
N THR A 43 -0.26 2.19 -18.79
CA THR A 43 0.33 1.86 -20.09
C THR A 43 -0.72 1.36 -21.08
N GLN A 44 -1.68 0.57 -20.61
CA GLN A 44 -2.83 0.15 -21.40
C GLN A 44 -3.69 1.35 -21.83
N LEU A 45 -3.95 2.31 -20.92
CA LEU A 45 -4.67 3.53 -21.25
C LEU A 45 -3.90 4.40 -22.26
N GLN A 46 -2.60 4.59 -22.07
CA GLN A 46 -1.76 5.35 -22.99
C GLN A 46 -1.77 4.74 -24.39
N ALA A 47 -1.66 3.41 -24.52
CA ALA A 47 -1.75 2.73 -25.80
C ALA A 47 -3.12 2.95 -26.49
N LYS A 48 -4.22 2.96 -25.72
CA LYS A 48 -5.57 3.27 -26.25
C LYS A 48 -5.69 4.73 -26.70
N LEU A 49 -5.05 5.67 -26.00
CA LEU A 49 -4.98 7.09 -26.39
C LEU A 49 -4.18 7.29 -27.67
N ASP A 50 -2.99 6.67 -27.76
CA ASP A 50 -2.10 6.77 -28.92
C ASP A 50 -2.74 6.16 -30.17
N ALA A 51 -3.52 5.08 -30.01
CA ALA A 51 -4.30 4.46 -31.07
C ALA A 51 -5.59 5.22 -31.42
N GLY A 52 -5.94 6.29 -30.70
CA GLY A 52 -7.17 7.07 -30.90
C GLY A 52 -8.46 6.32 -30.54
N LYS A 53 -8.37 5.20 -29.81
CA LYS A 53 -9.51 4.39 -29.37
C LYS A 53 -10.26 5.03 -28.19
N VAL A 54 -9.54 5.83 -27.40
CA VAL A 54 -10.06 6.59 -26.26
C VAL A 54 -9.68 8.06 -26.44
N LYS A 55 -10.52 8.96 -25.91
CA LYS A 55 -10.21 10.38 -25.78
C LYS A 55 -10.53 10.83 -24.36
N LEU A 56 -9.64 11.60 -23.75
CA LEU A 56 -9.91 12.27 -22.48
C LEU A 56 -10.61 13.61 -22.76
N SER A 57 -11.65 13.92 -21.99
CA SER A 57 -12.33 15.21 -22.04
C SER A 57 -11.73 16.15 -21.01
N TRP A 58 -11.30 17.33 -21.43
CA TRP A 58 -10.80 18.37 -20.53
C TRP A 58 -11.97 19.00 -19.76
N ASP A 59 -11.87 19.03 -18.43
CA ASP A 59 -12.78 19.76 -17.57
C ASP A 59 -12.20 21.13 -17.21
N LYS A 60 -12.99 22.20 -17.32
CA LYS A 60 -12.53 23.58 -17.07
C LYS A 60 -12.12 23.85 -15.63
N ARG A 61 -12.60 23.05 -14.67
CA ARG A 61 -12.33 23.20 -13.23
C ARG A 61 -11.28 22.21 -12.76
N TRP A 62 -11.38 20.96 -13.20
CA TRP A 62 -10.57 19.87 -12.69
C TRP A 62 -9.53 19.32 -13.69
N GLY A 63 -9.49 19.86 -14.90
CA GLY A 63 -8.60 19.45 -15.98
C GLY A 63 -8.86 18.01 -16.40
N TRP A 64 -7.85 17.15 -16.37
CA TRP A 64 -7.99 15.75 -16.79
C TRP A 64 -8.63 14.84 -15.74
N LEU A 65 -8.72 15.30 -14.47
CA LEU A 65 -9.10 14.44 -13.34
C LEU A 65 -10.39 13.63 -13.60
N PRO A 66 -11.55 14.21 -13.96
CA PRO A 66 -12.78 13.42 -14.12
C PRO A 66 -12.67 12.38 -15.24
N ALA A 67 -11.97 12.72 -16.33
CA ALA A 67 -11.77 11.82 -17.45
C ALA A 67 -10.82 10.67 -17.08
N VAL A 68 -9.75 10.95 -16.33
CA VAL A 68 -8.80 9.94 -15.86
C VAL A 68 -9.46 8.99 -14.87
N LEU A 69 -10.20 9.49 -13.86
CA LEU A 69 -10.93 8.64 -12.92
C LEU A 69 -11.91 7.72 -13.64
N LYS A 70 -12.62 8.24 -14.65
CA LYS A 70 -13.54 7.43 -15.45
C LYS A 70 -12.83 6.34 -16.25
N GLN A 71 -11.70 6.65 -16.89
CA GLN A 71 -10.97 5.66 -17.71
C GLN A 71 -10.24 4.60 -16.89
N LEU A 72 -9.84 4.93 -15.66
CA LEU A 72 -9.22 4.01 -14.72
C LEU A 72 -10.23 3.36 -13.77
N GLU A 73 -11.54 3.61 -13.97
CA GLU A 73 -12.62 3.03 -13.15
C GLU A 73 -12.47 3.32 -11.64
N ILE A 74 -12.01 4.52 -11.31
CA ILE A 74 -11.87 5.00 -9.95
C ILE A 74 -13.12 5.78 -9.54
N SER A 75 -13.78 5.33 -8.47
CA SER A 75 -14.92 6.08 -7.92
C SER A 75 -14.46 7.36 -7.24
N GLN A 76 -15.20 8.45 -7.48
CA GLN A 76 -15.05 9.71 -6.74
C GLN A 76 -15.40 9.56 -5.24
N GLU A 77 -16.14 8.53 -4.84
CA GLU A 77 -16.49 8.26 -3.44
C GLU A 77 -15.27 7.82 -2.61
N SER A 78 -14.17 7.41 -3.26
CA SER A 78 -12.86 7.12 -2.65
C SER A 78 -12.06 8.37 -2.28
N GLN A 79 -12.62 9.57 -2.52
CA GLN A 79 -11.91 10.82 -2.28
C GLN A 79 -11.46 10.93 -0.81
N LEU A 80 -10.17 11.20 -0.64
CA LEU A 80 -9.52 11.49 0.63
C LEU A 80 -8.73 12.79 0.51
N LEU A 81 -8.76 13.63 1.54
CA LEU A 81 -8.09 14.92 1.54
C LEU A 81 -6.93 14.96 2.54
N VAL A 82 -5.74 15.23 2.04
CA VAL A 82 -4.49 15.35 2.79
C VAL A 82 -4.07 16.80 2.82
N PHE A 83 -4.06 17.42 4.00
CA PHE A 83 -3.63 18.80 4.14
C PHE A 83 -2.18 18.93 4.59
N SER A 84 -1.56 17.84 5.04
CA SER A 84 -0.13 17.83 5.34
C SER A 84 0.71 17.93 4.06
N LYS A 85 1.80 18.67 4.15
CA LYS A 85 2.77 18.89 3.08
C LYS A 85 3.78 17.75 3.02
N THR A 86 3.29 16.59 2.60
CA THR A 86 4.04 15.32 2.54
C THR A 86 4.04 14.69 1.13
N SER A 87 3.83 15.51 0.09
CA SER A 87 3.76 15.09 -1.33
C SER A 87 4.70 15.92 -2.20
N LEU A 88 4.97 15.47 -3.43
CA LEU A 88 5.79 16.17 -4.43
C LEU A 88 5.38 17.65 -4.62
N GLN A 89 4.09 17.97 -4.57
CA GLN A 89 3.55 19.31 -4.80
C GLN A 89 3.41 20.14 -3.49
N VAL A 90 4.32 19.98 -2.51
CA VAL A 90 4.25 20.60 -1.16
C VAL A 90 3.93 22.10 -1.15
N HIS A 91 4.38 22.85 -2.16
CA HIS A 91 4.21 24.30 -2.21
C HIS A 91 2.78 24.75 -2.47
N GLN A 92 1.93 23.86 -3.01
CA GLN A 92 0.55 24.15 -3.38
C GLN A 92 -0.47 23.60 -2.36
N ILE A 93 -0.02 22.73 -1.46
CA ILE A 93 -0.85 22.07 -0.44
C ILE A 93 -0.95 22.95 0.81
N SER A 94 -2.16 23.08 1.36
CA SER A 94 -2.38 23.73 2.65
C SER A 94 -3.65 23.18 3.32
N PRO A 95 -3.91 23.48 4.61
CA PRO A 95 -5.21 23.22 5.23
C PRO A 95 -6.41 23.73 4.44
N HIS A 96 -6.30 24.86 3.73
CA HIS A 96 -7.41 25.41 2.94
C HIS A 96 -7.50 24.85 1.51
N THR A 97 -6.41 24.27 1.03
CA THR A 97 -6.27 23.67 -0.31
C THR A 97 -5.53 22.33 -0.20
N PRO A 98 -6.12 21.32 0.46
CA PRO A 98 -5.50 20.00 0.58
C PRO A 98 -5.31 19.32 -0.79
N ARG A 99 -4.40 18.34 -0.82
CA ARG A 99 -4.30 17.36 -1.92
C ARG A 99 -5.44 16.37 -1.79
N ALA A 100 -6.14 16.10 -2.88
CA ALA A 100 -7.07 14.99 -2.97
C ALA A 100 -6.35 13.73 -3.44
N LEU A 101 -6.74 12.60 -2.89
CA LEU A 101 -6.39 11.25 -3.33
C LEU A 101 -7.67 10.53 -3.70
N TYR A 102 -7.62 9.81 -4.82
CA TYR A 102 -8.67 8.89 -5.27
C TYR A 102 -8.01 7.56 -5.56
N TYR A 103 -8.69 6.45 -5.30
CA TYR A 103 -8.14 5.14 -5.57
C TYR A 103 -9.22 4.09 -5.85
N ASN A 104 -8.82 3.06 -6.60
CA ASN A 104 -9.52 1.78 -6.64
C ASN A 104 -8.53 0.68 -6.23
N ASP A 105 -8.80 -0.56 -6.61
CA ASP A 105 -7.97 -1.69 -6.22
C ASP A 105 -6.53 -1.58 -6.74
N ASP A 106 -6.31 -1.03 -7.93
CA ASP A 106 -5.01 -1.11 -8.64
C ASP A 106 -4.42 0.25 -9.01
N ALA A 107 -5.13 1.36 -8.75
CA ALA A 107 -4.73 2.71 -9.18
C ALA A 107 -5.00 3.78 -8.11
N TYR A 108 -4.13 4.79 -8.09
CA TYR A 108 -4.13 5.93 -7.18
C TYR A 108 -3.91 7.23 -7.96
N ILE A 109 -4.77 8.22 -7.74
CA ILE A 109 -4.69 9.53 -8.38
C ILE A 109 -4.60 10.62 -7.32
N GLY A 110 -3.50 11.36 -7.32
CA GLY A 110 -3.30 12.58 -6.56
C GLY A 110 -3.64 13.82 -7.38
N TYR A 111 -4.49 14.67 -6.82
CA TYR A 111 -4.90 15.95 -7.41
C TYR A 111 -4.66 17.08 -6.42
N VAL A 112 -3.92 18.10 -6.85
CA VAL A 112 -3.79 19.35 -6.11
C VAL A 112 -4.52 20.44 -6.88
N PRO A 113 -5.45 21.20 -6.27
CA PRO A 113 -6.10 22.29 -6.96
C PRO A 113 -5.06 23.31 -7.47
N GLN A 114 -5.12 23.64 -8.75
CA GLN A 114 -4.14 24.50 -9.45
C GLN A 114 -2.74 23.88 -9.59
N GLY A 115 -2.62 22.57 -9.32
CA GLY A 115 -1.43 21.76 -9.60
C GLY A 115 -1.10 21.68 -11.08
N ASP A 116 0.19 21.62 -11.37
CA ASP A 116 0.71 21.52 -12.74
C ASP A 116 0.58 20.09 -13.29
N ILE A 117 0.40 19.10 -12.40
CA ILE A 117 0.27 17.69 -12.75
C ILE A 117 -0.82 16.98 -11.93
N LEU A 118 -1.40 15.94 -12.52
CA LEU A 118 -1.94 14.82 -11.75
C LEU A 118 -0.79 13.89 -11.39
N GLU A 119 -0.75 13.50 -10.14
CA GLU A 119 0.11 12.44 -9.64
C GLU A 119 -0.62 11.12 -9.85
N VAL A 120 -0.01 10.16 -10.54
CA VAL A 120 -0.67 8.91 -10.94
C VAL A 120 0.21 7.76 -10.48
N SER A 121 -0.38 6.78 -9.82
CA SER A 121 0.30 5.53 -9.55
C SER A 121 -0.62 4.36 -9.79
N VAL A 122 -0.06 3.26 -10.26
CA VAL A 122 -0.76 2.00 -10.53
C VAL A 122 0.09 0.83 -10.08
N VAL A 123 -0.54 -0.27 -9.75
CA VAL A 123 0.13 -1.51 -9.38
C VAL A 123 0.38 -2.32 -10.66
N ASP A 124 1.65 -2.52 -11.01
CA ASP A 124 2.03 -3.50 -12.02
C ASP A 124 2.09 -4.90 -11.37
N PRO A 125 1.55 -5.95 -12.00
CA PRO A 125 1.52 -7.30 -11.44
C PRO A 125 2.91 -7.88 -11.11
N VAL A 126 3.97 -7.41 -11.76
CA VAL A 126 5.34 -7.95 -11.62
C VAL A 126 6.27 -6.95 -10.93
N GLN A 127 6.16 -5.66 -11.24
CA GLN A 127 7.07 -4.60 -10.79
C GLN A 127 6.58 -3.85 -9.54
N GLY A 128 5.33 -4.07 -9.11
CA GLY A 128 4.77 -3.36 -7.97
C GLY A 128 4.35 -1.93 -8.31
N ALA A 129 4.54 -0.98 -7.38
CA ALA A 129 4.02 0.37 -7.54
C ALA A 129 4.75 1.12 -8.66
N MET A 130 4.02 1.48 -9.72
CA MET A 130 4.49 2.28 -10.84
C MET A 130 4.02 3.73 -10.70
N PHE A 131 4.89 4.71 -10.97
CA PHE A 131 4.59 6.13 -10.80
C PHE A 131 4.63 6.88 -12.13
N TYR A 132 3.63 7.71 -12.35
CA TYR A 132 3.44 8.53 -13.55
C TYR A 132 3.00 9.94 -13.16
N SER A 133 3.20 10.87 -14.09
CA SER A 133 2.61 12.21 -14.03
C SER A 133 1.82 12.49 -15.30
N LEU A 134 0.75 13.27 -15.18
CA LEU A 134 -0.02 13.79 -16.30
C LEU A 134 -0.08 15.31 -16.19
N GLU A 135 0.44 16.03 -17.18
CA GLU A 135 0.42 17.49 -17.20
C GLU A 135 -1.03 18.02 -17.21
N GLN A 136 -1.36 18.91 -16.27
CA GLN A 136 -2.66 19.57 -16.16
C GLN A 136 -2.75 20.75 -17.12
N ARG A 137 -2.61 20.47 -18.42
CA ARG A 137 -2.78 21.43 -19.52
C ARG A 137 -3.68 20.84 -20.59
N GLU A 138 -4.58 21.67 -21.12
CA GLU A 138 -5.44 21.28 -22.25
C GLU A 138 -4.58 21.14 -23.52
N VAL A 139 -4.39 19.90 -23.93
CA VAL A 139 -3.66 19.50 -25.14
C VAL A 139 -4.45 18.42 -25.87
N GLU A 140 -4.28 18.31 -27.18
CA GLU A 140 -5.01 17.33 -28.00
C GLU A 140 -4.67 15.88 -27.61
N ARG A 141 -3.41 15.63 -27.20
CA ARG A 141 -2.89 14.31 -26.87
C ARG A 141 -2.18 14.35 -25.51
N PRO A 142 -2.91 14.21 -24.39
CA PRO A 142 -2.29 14.14 -23.08
C PRO A 142 -1.46 12.85 -22.96
N LYS A 143 -0.33 12.93 -22.26
CA LYS A 143 0.63 11.83 -22.14
C LYS A 143 1.01 11.58 -20.69
N PHE A 144 0.86 10.34 -20.25
CA PHE A 144 1.38 9.88 -18.97
C PHE A 144 2.91 9.70 -19.08
N VAL A 145 3.64 10.33 -18.18
CA VAL A 145 5.11 10.28 -18.14
C VAL A 145 5.53 9.50 -16.91
N ARG A 146 6.16 8.33 -17.12
CA ARG A 146 6.72 7.50 -16.06
C ARG A 146 7.80 8.26 -15.31
N ASP A 147 7.71 8.28 -13.99
CA ASP A 147 8.74 8.84 -13.13
C ASP A 147 10.03 8.01 -13.24
N LYS A 148 11.19 8.69 -13.17
CA LYS A 148 12.52 8.09 -13.28
C LYS A 148 13.30 8.15 -11.97
N GLY A 149 12.62 7.99 -10.83
CA GLY A 149 13.26 7.83 -9.52
C GLY A 149 13.00 8.97 -8.52
N THR A 150 12.30 10.05 -8.91
CA THR A 150 11.96 11.12 -7.96
C THR A 150 10.97 10.62 -6.91
N CYS A 151 10.00 9.80 -7.31
CA CYS A 151 9.03 9.21 -6.40
C CYS A 151 9.67 8.14 -5.51
N LEU A 152 10.60 7.36 -6.06
CA LEU A 152 11.29 6.28 -5.33
C LEU A 152 12.09 6.78 -4.13
N ALA A 153 12.55 8.04 -4.13
CA ALA A 153 13.22 8.63 -2.97
C ALA A 153 12.38 8.57 -1.68
N CYS A 154 11.05 8.51 -1.79
CA CYS A 154 10.14 8.33 -0.65
C CYS A 154 9.33 7.03 -0.72
N HIS A 155 9.23 6.41 -1.89
CA HIS A 155 8.42 5.22 -2.14
C HIS A 155 9.21 3.91 -2.28
N HIS A 156 10.52 3.93 -2.07
CA HIS A 156 11.37 2.75 -1.98
C HIS A 156 12.26 2.88 -0.74
N ASN A 157 11.82 2.32 0.39
CA ASN A 157 12.56 2.28 1.65
C ASN A 157 11.97 1.22 2.60
N ASP A 158 12.52 1.15 3.80
CA ASP A 158 12.08 0.30 4.90
C ASP A 158 10.57 0.35 5.16
N ARG A 159 9.93 1.53 5.06
CA ARG A 159 8.48 1.69 5.26
C ARG A 159 7.64 1.02 4.19
N THR A 160 8.22 0.72 3.04
CA THR A 160 7.57 0.02 1.93
C THR A 160 8.07 -1.41 1.77
N ARG A 161 8.75 -1.98 2.79
CA ARG A 161 9.39 -3.32 2.74
C ARG A 161 10.48 -3.42 1.67
N ASP A 162 11.23 -2.34 1.49
CA ASP A 162 12.34 -2.24 0.54
C ASP A 162 11.93 -2.62 -0.90
N VAL A 163 10.68 -2.28 -1.26
CA VAL A 163 10.18 -2.36 -2.64
C VAL A 163 9.51 -1.04 -3.05
N PRO A 164 9.42 -0.72 -4.35
CA PRO A 164 8.56 0.35 -4.85
C PRO A 164 7.13 0.14 -4.37
N GLY A 165 6.66 1.03 -3.50
CA GLY A 165 5.44 0.79 -2.75
C GLY A 165 4.73 2.04 -2.26
N TYR A 166 3.65 1.83 -1.52
CA TYR A 166 2.75 2.85 -1.02
C TYR A 166 2.92 3.06 0.48
N LEU A 167 2.61 4.27 0.92
CA LEU A 167 2.61 4.61 2.34
C LEU A 167 1.49 5.59 2.65
N VAL A 168 0.75 5.29 3.72
CA VAL A 168 -0.16 6.23 4.36
C VAL A 168 0.51 6.67 5.65
N ARG A 169 0.68 7.98 5.83
CA ARG A 169 1.38 8.53 6.99
C ARG A 169 0.45 9.31 7.89
N SER A 170 0.60 9.10 9.19
CA SER A 170 0.02 9.93 10.24
C SER A 170 1.12 10.80 10.86
N VAL A 171 0.94 12.11 10.79
CA VAL A 171 1.92 13.13 11.23
C VAL A 171 1.31 14.11 12.22
N PHE A 172 2.16 14.98 12.77
CA PHE A 172 1.75 16.13 13.57
C PHE A 172 1.85 17.42 12.74
N PRO A 173 0.76 17.90 12.12
CA PRO A 173 0.82 19.05 11.24
C PRO A 173 0.70 20.39 11.99
N ASP A 174 1.51 21.37 11.61
CA ASP A 174 1.35 22.77 12.04
C ASP A 174 0.18 23.48 11.31
N ARG A 175 -0.10 24.74 11.68
CA ARG A 175 -1.15 25.57 11.04
C ARG A 175 -0.99 25.79 9.55
N ARG A 176 0.20 25.55 8.99
CA ARG A 176 0.52 25.68 7.56
C ARG A 176 0.53 24.32 6.85
N GLY A 177 0.29 23.23 7.57
CA GLY A 177 0.33 21.85 7.08
C GLY A 177 1.73 21.23 7.06
N HIS A 178 2.77 21.86 7.61
CA HIS A 178 4.08 21.20 7.69
C HIS A 178 4.06 20.10 8.76
N ALA A 179 4.62 18.94 8.44
CA ALA A 179 4.79 17.88 9.41
C ALA A 179 5.93 18.21 10.38
N LEU A 180 5.64 18.29 11.67
CA LEU A 180 6.61 18.48 12.75
C LEU A 180 7.29 17.14 13.04
N LEU A 181 8.35 16.83 12.28
CA LEU A 181 9.04 15.53 12.35
C LEU A 181 9.68 15.24 13.73
N SER A 182 9.94 16.27 14.54
CA SER A 182 10.42 16.13 15.92
C SER A 182 9.43 15.42 16.84
N LEU A 183 8.14 15.43 16.50
CA LEU A 183 7.08 14.72 17.23
C LEU A 183 6.83 13.31 16.66
N GLY A 184 7.61 12.89 15.66
CA GLY A 184 7.50 11.60 15.01
C GLY A 184 6.52 11.57 13.84
N SER A 185 6.41 10.39 13.24
CA SER A 185 5.50 10.09 12.15
C SER A 185 5.35 8.58 12.03
N GLU A 186 4.11 8.15 11.85
CA GLU A 186 3.79 6.73 11.68
C GLU A 186 3.45 6.43 10.22
N THR A 187 3.92 5.28 9.72
CA THR A 187 3.33 4.64 8.53
C THR A 187 2.20 3.75 9.03
N THR A 188 0.97 4.06 8.66
CA THR A 188 -0.22 3.44 9.25
C THR A 188 -0.72 2.25 8.42
N ASP A 189 -1.30 1.28 9.13
CA ASP A 189 -1.89 0.07 8.56
C ASP A 189 -3.07 -0.43 9.42
N HIS A 190 -3.59 -1.63 9.15
CA HIS A 190 -4.72 -2.19 9.90
C HIS A 190 -4.41 -2.45 11.39
N ARG A 191 -3.15 -2.56 11.79
CA ARG A 191 -2.69 -2.82 13.17
C ARG A 191 -2.51 -1.55 13.99
N THR A 192 -2.30 -0.42 13.34
CA THR A 192 -2.03 0.85 14.01
C THR A 192 -3.15 1.22 15.00
N PRO A 193 -2.84 1.57 16.26
CA PRO A 193 -3.83 2.09 17.21
C PRO A 193 -4.61 3.28 16.65
N PHE A 194 -5.92 3.35 16.92
CA PHE A 194 -6.78 4.36 16.33
C PHE A 194 -6.36 5.82 16.67
N ASP A 195 -5.79 6.03 17.86
CA ASP A 195 -5.27 7.32 18.35
C ASP A 195 -3.94 7.75 17.73
N GLU A 196 -3.30 6.86 16.99
CA GLU A 196 -2.09 7.14 16.22
C GLU A 196 -2.40 7.43 14.75
N ARG A 197 -3.64 7.24 14.28
CA ARG A 197 -4.02 7.37 12.87
C ARG A 197 -4.38 8.79 12.42
N PHE A 198 -4.31 8.98 11.10
CA PHE A 198 -4.88 10.09 10.31
C PHE A 198 -4.32 11.51 10.54
N GLY A 199 -3.23 11.68 11.27
CA GLY A 199 -2.62 13.00 11.45
C GLY A 199 -2.18 13.60 10.12
N GLY A 200 -2.61 14.83 9.80
CA GLY A 200 -2.39 15.46 8.49
C GLY A 200 -3.49 15.23 7.45
N TRP A 201 -4.52 14.46 7.80
CA TRP A 201 -5.67 14.16 6.94
C TRP A 201 -6.93 14.85 7.45
N TYR A 202 -7.78 15.27 6.52
CA TYR A 202 -9.16 15.55 6.85
C TYR A 202 -9.93 14.23 6.89
N VAL A 203 -10.79 14.07 7.90
CA VAL A 203 -11.54 12.85 8.14
C VAL A 203 -12.99 13.20 8.41
N THR A 204 -13.89 12.60 7.64
CA THR A 204 -15.34 12.75 7.78
C THR A 204 -15.98 11.41 8.11
N GLY A 205 -16.80 11.37 9.15
CA GLY A 205 -17.42 10.16 9.67
C GLY A 205 -17.60 10.20 11.17
N THR A 206 -18.21 9.16 11.72
CA THR A 206 -18.37 8.94 13.16
C THR A 206 -17.59 7.71 13.60
N HIS A 207 -17.00 7.75 14.78
CA HIS A 207 -16.17 6.70 15.39
C HIS A 207 -16.41 6.59 16.91
N GLY A 208 -17.53 7.14 17.40
CA GLY A 208 -17.93 7.10 18.81
C GLY A 208 -16.90 7.75 19.75
N GLU A 209 -16.51 7.02 20.80
CA GLU A 209 -15.57 7.49 21.83
C GLU A 209 -14.09 7.29 21.46
N MET A 210 -13.80 6.58 20.37
CA MET A 210 -12.42 6.51 19.88
C MET A 210 -11.94 7.88 19.42
N ARG A 211 -10.63 8.13 19.48
CA ARG A 211 -10.01 9.37 19.03
C ARG A 211 -8.86 9.06 18.09
N HIS A 212 -8.61 9.97 17.16
CA HIS A 212 -7.55 9.91 16.14
C HIS A 212 -6.99 11.31 15.90
N ARG A 213 -5.86 11.42 15.19
CA ARG A 213 -5.18 12.69 14.89
C ARG A 213 -5.75 13.42 13.67
N GLY A 214 -6.67 12.79 12.92
CA GLY A 214 -7.39 13.41 11.81
C GLY A 214 -8.12 14.69 12.22
N ASN A 215 -8.20 15.66 11.30
CA ASN A 215 -8.74 17.01 11.50
C ASN A 215 -7.99 17.90 12.52
N ALA A 216 -7.04 17.35 13.29
CA ALA A 216 -6.33 18.10 14.30
C ALA A 216 -5.10 18.81 13.72
N ILE A 217 -4.86 20.03 14.21
CA ILE A 217 -3.75 20.90 13.81
C ILE A 217 -3.09 21.40 15.08
N LEU A 218 -1.76 21.31 15.16
CA LEU A 218 -1.00 21.87 16.26
C LEU A 218 -0.98 23.39 16.19
N LYS A 219 -1.32 24.02 17.31
CA LYS A 219 -1.35 25.47 17.44
C LYS A 219 0.06 26.03 17.61
N ASP A 220 0.86 25.38 18.47
CA ASP A 220 2.28 25.63 18.75
C ASP A 220 3.01 24.29 18.95
N GLU A 221 4.34 24.24 18.78
CA GLU A 221 5.12 22.98 18.85
C GLU A 221 5.15 22.35 20.26
N GLN A 222 4.96 23.15 21.31
CA GLN A 222 4.92 22.68 22.70
C GLN A 222 3.52 22.19 23.12
N ASP A 223 2.50 22.41 22.28
CA ASP A 223 1.13 22.01 22.59
C ASP A 223 0.90 20.52 22.37
N LYS A 224 -0.06 19.96 23.11
CA LYS A 224 -0.62 18.64 22.79
C LYS A 224 -1.61 18.77 21.63
N ILE A 225 -1.57 17.82 20.71
CA ILE A 225 -2.56 17.74 19.64
C ILE A 225 -3.95 17.52 20.25
N ASN A 226 -4.90 18.39 19.91
CA ASN A 226 -6.27 18.28 20.40
C ASN A 226 -7.08 17.38 19.47
N THR A 227 -7.35 16.15 19.90
CA THR A 227 -8.11 15.14 19.15
C THR A 227 -9.61 15.13 19.50
N GLU A 228 -10.01 15.86 20.55
CA GLU A 228 -11.43 16.04 20.90
C GLU A 228 -12.10 17.04 19.97
N GLU A 229 -11.39 18.11 19.64
CA GLU A 229 -11.88 19.13 18.73
C GLU A 229 -12.01 18.55 17.32
N ASN A 230 -13.25 18.46 16.83
CA ASN A 230 -13.60 17.88 15.51
C ASN A 230 -13.53 16.35 15.42
N ALA A 231 -13.64 15.66 16.56
CA ALA A 231 -14.07 14.26 16.59
C ALA A 231 -15.47 14.11 15.96
N ASN A 232 -15.74 12.96 15.32
CA ASN A 232 -17.04 12.67 14.70
C ASN A 232 -17.54 13.73 13.68
N LEU A 233 -16.61 14.36 12.96
CA LEU A 233 -16.92 15.44 12.02
C LEU A 233 -17.65 14.91 10.77
N LEU A 234 -18.80 15.48 10.42
CA LEU A 234 -19.59 15.01 9.25
C LEU A 234 -19.28 15.74 7.93
N THR A 235 -18.63 16.91 8.01
CA THR A 235 -18.33 17.72 6.82
C THR A 235 -17.11 18.60 7.06
N ILE A 236 -16.35 18.84 5.99
CA ILE A 236 -15.15 19.68 5.96
C ILE A 236 -15.29 20.89 5.03
N GLU A 237 -16.49 21.16 4.48
CA GLU A 237 -16.73 22.26 3.52
C GLU A 237 -16.27 23.63 4.05
N LYS A 238 -16.43 23.89 5.35
CA LYS A 238 -15.99 25.16 5.97
C LYS A 238 -14.47 25.26 6.17
N ARG A 239 -13.73 24.18 5.93
CA ARG A 239 -12.28 24.07 6.15
C ARG A 239 -11.49 24.12 4.84
N ILE A 240 -12.15 23.86 3.72
CA ILE A 240 -11.52 23.77 2.40
C ILE A 240 -12.15 24.76 1.43
N ARG A 241 -11.46 25.01 0.31
CA ARG A 241 -12.03 25.82 -0.77
C ARG A 241 -13.20 25.10 -1.44
N ASN A 242 -14.40 25.66 -1.30
CA ASN A 242 -15.62 25.14 -1.94
C ASN A 242 -15.46 25.01 -3.47
N GLY A 243 -15.97 23.90 -4.02
CA GLY A 243 -15.98 23.62 -5.46
C GLY A 243 -14.62 23.24 -6.07
N ALA A 244 -13.56 23.11 -5.25
CA ALA A 244 -12.25 22.68 -5.73
C ALA A 244 -12.12 21.16 -5.92
N TYR A 245 -13.03 20.36 -5.37
CA TYR A 245 -12.98 18.90 -5.36
C TYR A 245 -14.26 18.29 -5.93
N LEU A 246 -14.22 17.00 -6.27
CA LEU A 246 -15.36 16.29 -6.88
C LEU A 246 -16.46 15.99 -5.87
N THR A 247 -16.07 15.71 -4.62
CA THR A 247 -17.01 15.48 -3.52
C THR A 247 -16.64 16.36 -2.31
N PRO A 248 -17.55 16.59 -1.34
CA PRO A 248 -17.23 17.29 -0.10
C PRO A 248 -16.65 16.37 0.99
N HIS A 249 -16.43 15.08 0.69
CA HIS A 249 -16.12 14.04 1.67
C HIS A 249 -14.62 13.69 1.70
N SER A 250 -14.19 13.17 2.85
CA SER A 250 -12.92 12.49 3.06
C SER A 250 -13.18 11.35 4.03
N ASP A 251 -13.72 10.25 3.52
CA ASP A 251 -14.46 9.26 4.30
C ASP A 251 -13.55 8.42 5.21
N ILE A 252 -13.90 8.29 6.49
CA ILE A 252 -13.12 7.53 7.48
C ILE A 252 -12.95 6.04 7.11
N VAL A 253 -13.98 5.42 6.52
CA VAL A 253 -13.93 4.00 6.12
C VAL A 253 -13.03 3.84 4.90
N SER A 254 -13.10 4.77 3.95
CA SER A 254 -12.17 4.81 2.81
C SER A 254 -10.73 5.00 3.29
N LEU A 255 -10.49 5.86 4.26
CA LEU A 255 -9.14 6.09 4.79
C LEU A 255 -8.59 4.83 5.50
N MET A 256 -9.39 4.18 6.34
CA MET A 256 -9.01 2.91 6.99
C MET A 256 -8.68 1.82 5.97
N LEU A 257 -9.47 1.75 4.88
CA LEU A 257 -9.21 0.80 3.81
C LEU A 257 -7.90 1.12 3.08
N LEU A 258 -7.66 2.39 2.76
CA LEU A 258 -6.43 2.83 2.08
C LEU A 258 -5.18 2.44 2.86
N GLU A 259 -5.19 2.59 4.19
CA GLU A 259 -4.09 2.18 5.07
C GLU A 259 -3.75 0.70 4.87
N HIS A 260 -4.75 -0.19 4.92
CA HIS A 260 -4.55 -1.62 4.66
C HIS A 260 -4.12 -1.90 3.22
N GLN A 261 -4.84 -1.35 2.22
CA GLN A 261 -4.57 -1.61 0.80
C GLN A 261 -3.12 -1.26 0.44
N SER A 262 -2.63 -0.12 0.95
CA SER A 262 -1.25 0.32 0.72
C SER A 262 -0.22 -0.71 1.19
N GLN A 263 -0.42 -1.29 2.37
CA GLN A 263 0.50 -2.28 2.92
C GLN A 263 0.35 -3.67 2.30
N MET A 264 -0.85 -4.02 1.88
CA MET A 264 -1.09 -5.28 1.19
C MET A 264 -0.40 -5.30 -0.18
N HIS A 265 -0.46 -4.21 -0.95
CA HIS A 265 0.33 -4.10 -2.20
C HIS A 265 1.82 -4.26 -1.96
N ASN A 266 2.37 -3.57 -0.95
CA ASN A 266 3.78 -3.70 -0.61
C ASN A 266 4.15 -5.14 -0.23
N ALA A 267 3.29 -5.84 0.52
CA ALA A 267 3.52 -7.24 0.90
C ALA A 267 3.51 -8.18 -0.30
N ILE A 268 2.58 -7.99 -1.26
CA ILE A 268 2.54 -8.76 -2.52
C ILE A 268 3.80 -8.51 -3.35
N THR A 269 4.19 -7.24 -3.54
CA THR A 269 5.40 -6.90 -4.30
C THR A 269 6.65 -7.45 -3.63
N ASN A 270 6.79 -7.32 -2.31
CA ASN A 270 7.93 -7.88 -1.57
C ASN A 270 8.00 -9.41 -1.74
N ALA A 271 6.87 -10.13 -1.61
CA ALA A 271 6.83 -11.57 -1.85
C ALA A 271 7.28 -11.95 -3.29
N SER A 272 6.85 -11.18 -4.29
CA SER A 272 7.29 -11.36 -5.69
C SER A 272 8.79 -11.15 -5.85
N TYR A 273 9.33 -10.07 -5.26
CA TYR A 273 10.75 -9.72 -5.35
C TYR A 273 11.63 -10.74 -4.64
N GLU A 274 11.30 -11.10 -3.40
CA GLU A 274 11.99 -12.12 -2.61
C GLU A 274 12.06 -13.45 -3.38
N ALA A 275 10.99 -13.83 -4.09
CA ALA A 275 10.97 -15.04 -4.89
C ALA A 275 11.88 -14.98 -6.13
N ARG A 276 11.88 -13.85 -6.84
CA ARG A 276 12.73 -13.64 -8.03
C ARG A 276 14.21 -13.58 -7.62
N GLU A 277 14.52 -12.85 -6.56
CA GLU A 277 15.86 -12.71 -6.03
C GLU A 277 16.39 -14.02 -5.46
N ALA A 278 15.57 -14.79 -4.75
CA ALA A 278 15.95 -16.14 -4.28
C ALA A 278 16.28 -17.07 -5.46
N ALA A 279 15.47 -17.05 -6.52
CA ALA A 279 15.72 -17.86 -7.73
C ALA A 279 17.00 -17.42 -8.46
N HIS A 280 17.24 -16.10 -8.56
CA HIS A 280 18.48 -15.57 -9.13
C HIS A 280 19.71 -15.96 -8.29
N TYR A 281 19.63 -15.79 -6.97
CA TYR A 281 20.66 -16.19 -6.02
C TYR A 281 21.00 -17.67 -6.17
N ASP A 282 19.99 -18.56 -6.16
CA ASP A 282 20.20 -20.00 -6.31
C ASP A 282 20.84 -20.32 -7.66
N THR A 283 20.44 -19.66 -8.74
CA THR A 283 21.04 -19.85 -10.07
C THR A 283 22.54 -19.53 -10.05
N VAL A 284 22.92 -18.35 -9.56
CA VAL A 284 24.31 -17.89 -9.50
C VAL A 284 25.16 -18.79 -8.59
N TRP A 285 24.66 -19.11 -7.39
CA TRP A 285 25.43 -19.91 -6.43
C TRP A 285 25.51 -21.39 -6.79
N ASN A 286 24.51 -21.94 -7.48
CA ASN A 286 24.58 -23.29 -8.01
C ASN A 286 25.71 -23.44 -9.02
N GLU A 287 25.92 -22.43 -9.88
CA GLU A 287 27.03 -22.40 -10.84
C GLU A 287 28.38 -22.34 -10.11
N ILE A 288 28.53 -21.39 -9.18
CA ILE A 288 29.79 -21.18 -8.43
C ILE A 288 30.18 -22.40 -7.60
N LEU A 289 29.20 -22.99 -6.88
CA LEU A 289 29.43 -24.10 -5.97
C LEU A 289 29.27 -25.48 -6.65
N LYS A 290 29.06 -25.50 -7.97
CA LYS A 290 28.84 -26.71 -8.78
C LYS A 290 27.75 -27.61 -8.21
N LYS A 291 26.66 -27.01 -7.75
CA LYS A 291 25.47 -27.74 -7.29
C LYS A 291 24.63 -28.18 -8.50
N PRO A 292 23.78 -29.21 -8.34
CA PRO A 292 22.82 -29.58 -9.38
C PRO A 292 21.89 -28.43 -9.74
N SER A 293 21.47 -28.36 -11.01
CA SER A 293 20.44 -27.41 -11.44
C SER A 293 19.15 -27.61 -10.64
N GLY A 294 18.55 -26.51 -10.18
CA GLY A 294 17.35 -26.52 -9.34
C GLY A 294 17.60 -26.80 -7.85
N TYR A 295 18.86 -26.89 -7.41
CA TYR A 295 19.17 -26.94 -5.98
C TYR A 295 18.77 -25.62 -5.31
N GLN A 296 17.97 -25.70 -4.26
CA GLN A 296 17.57 -24.54 -3.47
C GLN A 296 18.42 -24.43 -2.22
N HIS A 297 19.03 -23.26 -2.01
CA HIS A 297 19.80 -23.00 -0.81
C HIS A 297 18.88 -22.72 0.39
N GLU A 298 19.31 -23.09 1.59
CA GLU A 298 18.56 -22.82 2.83
C GLU A 298 18.26 -21.33 3.04
N VAL A 299 19.17 -20.44 2.61
CA VAL A 299 18.95 -18.99 2.69
C VAL A 299 17.76 -18.56 1.84
N SER A 300 17.64 -19.08 0.62
CA SER A 300 16.54 -18.83 -0.30
C SER A 300 15.23 -19.34 0.29
N GLN A 301 15.21 -20.55 0.86
CA GLN A 301 14.02 -21.09 1.54
C GLN A 301 13.59 -20.23 2.73
N ARG A 302 14.53 -19.75 3.57
CA ARG A 302 14.21 -18.87 4.70
C ARG A 302 13.62 -17.53 4.24
N ARG A 303 14.18 -16.94 3.17
CA ARG A 303 13.67 -15.69 2.57
C ARG A 303 12.23 -15.86 2.09
N LEU A 304 11.96 -16.91 1.31
CA LEU A 304 10.63 -17.24 0.82
C LEU A 304 9.61 -17.46 1.94
N ASN A 305 9.96 -18.26 2.96
CA ASN A 305 9.08 -18.54 4.08
C ASN A 305 8.74 -17.27 4.87
N ARG A 306 9.74 -16.41 5.13
CA ARG A 306 9.51 -15.12 5.80
C ARG A 306 8.55 -14.24 5.01
N ALA A 307 8.80 -14.05 3.72
CA ALA A 307 7.96 -13.21 2.87
C ALA A 307 6.53 -13.76 2.76
N ALA A 308 6.37 -15.09 2.71
CA ALA A 308 5.05 -15.74 2.73
C ALA A 308 4.29 -15.49 4.05
N GLU A 309 4.95 -15.64 5.19
CA GLU A 309 4.33 -15.36 6.50
C GLU A 309 3.95 -13.88 6.66
N GLU A 310 4.82 -12.96 6.23
CA GLU A 310 4.54 -11.52 6.27
C GLU A 310 3.34 -11.15 5.37
N LEU A 311 3.27 -11.74 4.18
CA LEU A 311 2.13 -11.60 3.28
C LEU A 311 0.85 -12.15 3.90
N LEU A 312 0.89 -13.35 4.49
CA LEU A 312 -0.28 -14.00 5.10
C LEU A 312 -0.77 -13.23 6.34
N ALA A 313 0.15 -12.71 7.16
CA ALA A 313 -0.18 -11.85 8.29
C ALA A 313 -0.92 -10.58 7.84
N CYS A 314 -0.48 -9.97 6.72
CA CYS A 314 -1.20 -8.83 6.14
C CYS A 314 -2.55 -9.25 5.55
N LEU A 315 -2.56 -10.31 4.72
CA LEU A 315 -3.73 -10.85 4.05
C LEU A 315 -4.87 -11.17 5.02
N LEU A 316 -4.55 -11.79 6.17
CA LEU A 316 -5.53 -12.25 7.15
C LEU A 316 -5.74 -11.29 8.32
N TYR A 317 -5.34 -10.00 8.16
CA TYR A 317 -5.57 -8.97 9.17
C TYR A 317 -4.97 -9.31 10.54
N SER A 318 -3.83 -10.00 10.56
CA SER A 318 -3.11 -10.31 11.80
C SER A 318 -2.77 -9.02 12.54
N GLY A 319 -3.12 -8.97 13.83
CA GLY A 319 -2.91 -7.82 14.69
C GLY A 319 -3.84 -6.63 14.42
N GLU A 320 -4.94 -6.81 13.68
CA GLU A 320 -5.90 -5.72 13.41
C GLU A 320 -6.41 -5.07 14.71
N PHE A 321 -6.37 -3.74 14.72
CA PHE A 321 -6.92 -2.96 15.82
C PHE A 321 -8.42 -3.22 15.98
N GLN A 322 -8.81 -3.70 17.15
CA GLN A 322 -10.22 -3.96 17.47
C GLN A 322 -10.97 -2.64 17.73
N LEU A 323 -11.96 -2.34 16.90
CA LEU A 323 -12.79 -1.14 17.05
C LEU A 323 -13.56 -1.20 18.37
N LYS A 324 -13.42 -0.15 19.18
CA LYS A 324 -14.09 0.00 20.48
C LYS A 324 -15.44 0.72 20.35
N SER A 325 -15.77 1.20 19.17
CA SER A 325 -17.03 1.87 18.84
C SER A 325 -17.31 1.71 17.35
N PRO A 326 -18.59 1.71 16.93
CA PRO A 326 -18.94 1.63 15.51
C PRO A 326 -18.35 2.79 14.72
N VAL A 327 -17.83 2.47 13.53
CA VAL A 327 -17.34 3.45 12.57
C VAL A 327 -18.36 3.60 11.43
N LYS A 328 -18.61 4.83 11.01
CA LYS A 328 -19.51 5.13 9.90
C LYS A 328 -18.97 6.26 9.04
N GLY A 329 -18.87 6.01 7.74
CA GLY A 329 -18.54 7.00 6.73
C GLY A 329 -19.64 8.05 6.49
N THR A 330 -19.32 9.06 5.68
CA THR A 330 -20.24 10.11 5.22
C THR A 330 -20.53 10.06 3.72
N SER A 331 -19.78 9.27 2.94
CA SER A 331 -19.96 9.12 1.50
C SER A 331 -20.68 7.82 1.14
N ASN A 332 -20.88 7.56 -0.16
CA ASN A 332 -21.42 6.28 -0.64
C ASN A 332 -20.34 5.20 -0.76
N PHE A 333 -19.11 5.45 -0.31
CA PHE A 333 -17.95 4.57 -0.47
C PHE A 333 -18.24 3.11 -0.08
N VAL A 334 -18.79 2.88 1.11
CA VAL A 334 -19.16 1.54 1.60
C VAL A 334 -20.11 0.82 0.65
N THR A 335 -21.09 1.55 0.11
CA THR A 335 -22.10 0.98 -0.79
C THR A 335 -21.53 0.67 -2.16
N GLU A 336 -20.62 1.49 -2.69
CA GLU A 336 -19.99 1.24 -3.98
C GLU A 336 -18.93 0.15 -3.89
N PHE A 337 -18.08 0.19 -2.85
CA PHE A 337 -17.02 -0.79 -2.64
C PHE A 337 -17.57 -2.21 -2.47
N THR A 338 -18.65 -2.38 -1.69
CA THR A 338 -19.26 -3.71 -1.45
C THR A 338 -19.94 -4.31 -2.68
N LYS A 339 -20.25 -3.51 -3.72
CA LYS A 339 -20.80 -4.04 -4.98
C LYS A 339 -19.72 -4.67 -5.88
N LEU A 340 -18.45 -4.39 -5.61
CA LEU A 340 -17.32 -4.90 -6.39
C LEU A 340 -16.94 -6.32 -5.96
N GLY A 341 -16.15 -6.97 -6.80
CA GLY A 341 -15.57 -8.28 -6.53
C GLY A 341 -16.57 -9.45 -6.57
N PRO A 342 -16.05 -10.67 -6.45
CA PRO A 342 -16.89 -11.86 -6.51
C PRO A 342 -17.71 -12.03 -5.23
N ARG A 343 -18.86 -12.69 -5.39
CA ARG A 343 -19.72 -13.20 -4.32
C ARG A 343 -19.88 -14.70 -4.47
N ASP A 344 -19.91 -15.41 -3.35
CA ASP A 344 -20.21 -16.84 -3.35
C ASP A 344 -21.71 -17.12 -3.59
N SER A 345 -22.08 -18.40 -3.65
CA SER A 345 -23.48 -18.83 -3.83
C SER A 345 -24.42 -18.37 -2.70
N LYS A 346 -23.89 -18.04 -1.52
CA LYS A 346 -24.62 -17.51 -0.37
C LYS A 346 -24.67 -15.97 -0.36
N GLY A 347 -24.12 -15.32 -1.38
CA GLY A 347 -24.09 -13.87 -1.53
C GLY A 347 -23.06 -13.17 -0.64
N ARG A 348 -22.08 -13.87 -0.04
CA ARG A 348 -21.02 -13.30 0.81
C ARG A 348 -19.83 -12.85 -0.05
N SER A 349 -19.15 -11.79 0.37
CA SER A 349 -17.92 -11.30 -0.26
C SER A 349 -16.85 -10.94 0.77
N LEU A 350 -15.57 -11.09 0.41
CA LEU A 350 -14.44 -10.54 1.18
C LEU A 350 -14.47 -9.00 1.29
N ARG A 351 -15.33 -8.33 0.50
CA ARG A 351 -15.57 -6.89 0.60
C ARG A 351 -16.66 -6.49 1.58
N ASP A 352 -17.39 -7.44 2.16
CA ASP A 352 -18.45 -7.13 3.12
C ASP A 352 -17.84 -6.56 4.40
N PHE A 353 -18.17 -5.31 4.75
CA PHE A 353 -17.67 -4.66 5.96
C PHE A 353 -18.40 -5.10 7.23
N ASP A 354 -17.70 -4.98 8.37
CA ASP A 354 -18.28 -5.10 9.71
C ASP A 354 -18.51 -3.71 10.34
N LEU A 355 -17.44 -2.91 10.45
CA LEU A 355 -17.40 -1.55 11.02
C LEU A 355 -17.94 -1.43 12.46
N GLN A 356 -18.20 -2.54 13.16
CA GLN A 356 -18.62 -2.55 14.56
C GLN A 356 -17.43 -2.84 15.47
N THR A 357 -16.70 -3.90 15.15
CA THR A 357 -15.54 -4.39 15.92
C THR A 357 -14.27 -4.50 15.07
N ARG A 358 -14.40 -4.55 13.73
CA ARG A 358 -13.28 -4.65 12.78
C ARG A 358 -13.62 -4.03 11.42
N LEU A 359 -12.66 -3.94 10.49
CA LEU A 359 -12.91 -3.39 9.15
C LEU A 359 -13.82 -4.31 8.34
N PHE A 360 -13.37 -5.53 8.05
CA PHE A 360 -14.12 -6.49 7.23
C PHE A 360 -14.85 -7.55 8.07
N LYS A 361 -16.01 -7.97 7.59
CA LYS A 361 -16.78 -9.05 8.17
C LYS A 361 -16.03 -10.38 8.11
N TYR A 362 -15.24 -10.60 7.06
CA TYR A 362 -14.37 -11.75 6.92
C TYR A 362 -12.92 -11.24 6.80
N PRO A 363 -12.06 -11.44 7.82
CA PRO A 363 -10.71 -10.88 7.87
C PRO A 363 -9.75 -11.60 6.90
N CYS A 364 -9.99 -11.40 5.61
CA CYS A 364 -9.15 -11.82 4.50
C CYS A 364 -9.23 -10.74 3.42
N SER A 365 -8.09 -10.18 3.03
CA SER A 365 -8.03 -9.05 2.08
C SER A 365 -8.61 -9.43 0.72
N TYR A 366 -9.47 -8.57 0.18
CA TYR A 366 -9.99 -8.70 -1.18
C TYR A 366 -8.90 -8.63 -2.26
N LEU A 367 -7.71 -8.13 -1.93
CA LEU A 367 -6.57 -8.10 -2.85
C LEU A 367 -5.98 -9.49 -3.15
N ILE A 368 -6.48 -10.56 -2.51
CA ILE A 368 -6.24 -11.93 -2.98
C ILE A 368 -6.72 -12.15 -4.43
N TYR A 369 -7.69 -11.35 -4.89
CA TYR A 369 -8.19 -11.38 -6.27
C TYR A 369 -7.42 -10.44 -7.22
N SER A 370 -6.40 -9.74 -6.75
CA SER A 370 -5.61 -8.83 -7.59
C SER A 370 -4.77 -9.58 -8.63
N GLU A 371 -4.49 -8.91 -9.76
CA GLU A 371 -3.57 -9.46 -10.77
C GLU A 371 -2.16 -9.68 -10.19
N SER A 372 -1.71 -8.81 -9.27
CA SER A 372 -0.42 -8.94 -8.59
C SER A 372 -0.33 -10.20 -7.72
N PHE A 373 -1.40 -10.56 -6.99
CA PHE A 373 -1.43 -11.80 -6.22
C PHE A 373 -1.45 -13.03 -7.14
N ALA A 374 -2.20 -12.96 -8.25
CA ALA A 374 -2.24 -14.01 -9.25
C ALA A 374 -0.89 -14.22 -9.96
N ALA A 375 -0.14 -13.14 -10.18
CA ALA A 375 1.16 -13.14 -10.85
C ALA A 375 2.35 -13.53 -9.95
N LEU A 376 2.12 -13.84 -8.66
CA LEU A 376 3.18 -14.29 -7.75
C LEU A 376 3.94 -15.50 -8.33
N PRO A 377 5.29 -15.52 -8.26
CA PRO A 377 6.07 -16.66 -8.70
C PRO A 377 5.63 -17.97 -8.02
N SER A 378 5.60 -19.05 -8.78
CA SER A 378 5.10 -20.36 -8.33
C SER A 378 5.80 -20.89 -7.07
N SER A 379 7.09 -20.58 -6.90
CA SER A 379 7.89 -20.95 -5.74
C SER A 379 7.32 -20.41 -4.42
N ILE A 380 6.91 -19.14 -4.38
CA ILE A 380 6.31 -18.55 -3.18
C ILE A 380 4.80 -18.79 -3.12
N ARG A 381 4.13 -18.84 -4.28
CA ARG A 381 2.69 -19.13 -4.33
C ARG A 381 2.34 -20.47 -3.71
N ALA A 382 3.14 -21.51 -3.98
CA ALA A 382 2.94 -22.83 -3.37
C ALA A 382 3.07 -22.83 -1.84
N ILE A 383 4.01 -22.03 -1.30
CA ILE A 383 4.18 -21.85 0.15
C ILE A 383 2.97 -21.15 0.74
N ILE A 384 2.54 -20.04 0.11
CA ILE A 384 1.38 -19.26 0.52
C ILE A 384 0.12 -20.13 0.52
N ASP A 385 -0.15 -20.87 -0.55
CA ASP A 385 -1.35 -21.71 -0.65
C ASP A 385 -1.36 -22.81 0.43
N THR A 386 -0.22 -23.48 0.65
CA THR A 386 -0.09 -24.52 1.69
C THR A 386 -0.31 -23.94 3.09
N ARG A 387 0.27 -22.78 3.37
CA ARG A 387 0.17 -22.11 4.67
C ARG A 387 -1.21 -21.53 4.90
N LEU A 388 -1.82 -20.92 3.87
CA LEU A 388 -3.18 -20.43 3.93
C LEU A 388 -4.16 -21.56 4.24
N GLU A 389 -4.03 -22.72 3.60
CA GLU A 389 -4.85 -23.89 3.91
C GLU A 389 -4.66 -24.33 5.36
N ALA A 390 -3.41 -24.50 5.83
CA ALA A 390 -3.13 -24.87 7.22
C ALA A 390 -3.72 -23.88 8.25
N ILE A 391 -3.72 -22.58 7.92
CA ILE A 391 -4.36 -21.56 8.74
C ILE A 391 -5.89 -21.73 8.70
N LEU A 392 -6.50 -21.85 7.51
CA LEU A 392 -7.95 -21.92 7.37
C LEU A 392 -8.57 -23.27 7.77
N THR A 393 -7.79 -24.35 7.87
CA THR A 393 -8.22 -25.63 8.45
C THR A 393 -8.07 -25.68 9.96
N GLY A 394 -7.35 -24.72 10.55
CA GLY A 394 -7.05 -24.68 11.98
C GLY A 394 -5.90 -25.59 12.40
N GLU A 395 -5.12 -26.13 11.46
CA GLU A 395 -3.87 -26.85 11.75
C GLU A 395 -2.80 -25.91 12.32
N ASP A 396 -2.79 -24.65 11.88
CA ASP A 396 -1.93 -23.62 12.44
C ASP A 396 -2.46 -23.10 13.78
N THR A 397 -1.65 -23.27 14.84
CA THR A 397 -1.94 -22.80 16.19
C THR A 397 -1.07 -21.61 16.61
N SER A 398 -0.45 -20.91 15.67
CA SER A 398 0.42 -19.78 15.98
C SER A 398 -0.40 -18.59 16.48
N GLU A 399 0.19 -17.79 17.37
CA GLU A 399 -0.46 -16.61 17.95
C GLU A 399 -0.88 -15.60 16.88
N ALA A 400 -0.11 -15.48 15.80
CA ALA A 400 -0.34 -14.54 14.70
C ALA A 400 -1.72 -14.69 14.04
N PHE A 401 -2.30 -15.89 14.03
CA PHE A 401 -3.60 -16.14 13.41
C PHE A 401 -4.69 -16.51 14.42
N SER A 402 -4.40 -16.43 15.72
CA SER A 402 -5.32 -16.82 16.79
C SER A 402 -6.59 -15.95 16.88
N HIS A 403 -6.58 -14.76 16.27
CA HIS A 403 -7.75 -13.87 16.18
C HIS A 403 -8.85 -14.41 15.26
N LEU A 404 -8.53 -15.33 14.35
CA LEU A 404 -9.52 -15.98 13.49
C LEU A 404 -10.27 -17.07 14.27
N SER A 405 -11.56 -16.87 14.47
CA SER A 405 -12.45 -17.90 15.02
C SER A 405 -12.60 -19.08 14.04
N GLU A 406 -13.00 -20.25 14.53
CA GLU A 406 -13.31 -21.42 13.68
C GLU A 406 -14.33 -21.06 12.59
N LYS A 407 -15.35 -20.27 12.94
CA LYS A 407 -16.34 -19.76 12.00
C LYS A 407 -15.75 -18.81 10.95
N ASP A 408 -14.82 -17.93 11.35
CA ASP A 408 -14.15 -17.04 10.38
C ASP A 408 -13.38 -17.87 9.36
N ARG A 409 -12.61 -18.86 9.82
CA ARG A 409 -11.81 -19.76 8.97
C ARG A 409 -12.68 -20.51 7.98
N ASP A 410 -13.76 -21.14 8.45
CA ASP A 410 -14.69 -21.88 7.60
C ASP A 410 -15.34 -20.99 6.54
N VAL A 411 -15.81 -19.81 6.92
CA VAL A 411 -16.47 -18.90 5.98
C VAL A 411 -15.49 -18.37 4.94
N ILE A 412 -14.27 -17.98 5.34
CA ILE A 412 -13.23 -17.54 4.41
C ILE A 412 -12.91 -18.67 3.42
N ARG A 413 -12.69 -19.89 3.90
CA ARG A 413 -12.41 -21.06 3.06
C ARG A 413 -13.54 -21.35 2.08
N GLU A 414 -14.79 -21.34 2.53
CA GLU A 414 -15.96 -21.51 1.65
C GLU A 414 -16.00 -20.42 0.56
N ILE A 415 -15.86 -19.14 0.93
CA ILE A 415 -15.86 -18.03 -0.03
C ILE A 415 -14.76 -18.25 -1.06
N LEU A 416 -13.51 -18.43 -0.63
CA LEU A 416 -12.36 -18.60 -1.53
C LEU A 416 -12.52 -19.80 -2.46
N SER A 417 -13.00 -20.93 -1.94
CA SER A 417 -13.21 -22.14 -2.76
C SER A 417 -14.24 -21.94 -3.87
N GLU A 418 -15.26 -21.12 -3.65
CA GLU A 418 -16.30 -20.85 -4.66
C GLU A 418 -15.91 -19.72 -5.63
N THR A 419 -15.15 -18.72 -5.16
CA THR A 419 -14.85 -17.52 -5.94
C THR A 419 -13.55 -17.63 -6.73
N LEU A 420 -12.53 -18.31 -6.20
CA LEU A 420 -11.26 -18.55 -6.92
C LEU A 420 -11.36 -19.72 -7.90
N ALA A 421 -12.26 -20.69 -7.70
CA ALA A 421 -12.48 -21.77 -8.66
C ALA A 421 -13.30 -21.36 -9.90
N ARG A 422 -13.92 -20.18 -9.86
CA ARG A 422 -14.78 -19.63 -10.94
C ARG A 422 -14.12 -18.50 -11.74
N GLY A 423 -12.97 -17.99 -11.29
CA GLY A 423 -12.11 -17.08 -12.03
C GLY A 423 -10.97 -17.85 -12.67
#